data_AF-A0A224YAS5-F1
#
_entry.id   AF-A0A224YAS5-F1
#
_cell.length_a   1.000
_cell.length_b   1.000
_cell.length_c   1.000
_cell.angle_alpha   90.00
_cell.angle_beta   90.00
_cell.angle_gamma   90.00
#
_symmetry.space_group_name_H-M   'P 1'
#
loop_
_entity.id
_entity.type
_entity.pdbx_description
1 polymer ?
#
loop_
_entity_poly.entity_id
_entity_poly.type
_entity_poly.pdbx_seq_one_letter_code
_entity_poly.pdbx_strand_id
1 'polypeptide(L)'
;MAASSCVASLIFWLAYDVTFSATPYRGQRYQNFCQEPKPRDNCTCYIRGEKGFHRDNTPCYVLFGGYNEELDYKEGRCQKGECKYTNISYGCKHVGEEQKKRMNLGGQVGCAFTCLGRETKKKEFAYYYNGAPCLHVVGPGKYTNGTCASENDKMVCRKLPAPLSC
;
A
#
# COMPACT_ATOMS: atom_id res chain seq x y z
N MET A 1 -22.26 -76.37 -39.69
CA MET A 1 -23.10 -75.28 -39.14
C MET A 1 -22.19 -74.12 -38.78
N ALA A 2 -22.66 -72.92 -39.05
CA ALA A 2 -21.90 -71.68 -39.23
C ALA A 2 -21.58 -70.91 -37.92
N ALA A 3 -20.81 -69.83 -38.12
CA ALA A 3 -20.41 -68.73 -37.21
C ALA A 3 -19.22 -69.06 -36.28
N SER A 4 -18.15 -68.26 -36.17
CA SER A 4 -17.97 -66.80 -36.23
C SER A 4 -16.55 -66.51 -36.77
N SER A 5 -16.31 -65.72 -37.84
CA SER A 5 -16.36 -64.25 -37.95
C SER A 5 -15.52 -63.55 -36.87
N CYS A 6 -14.56 -62.63 -37.11
CA CYS A 6 -14.02 -62.04 -38.34
C CYS A 6 -12.74 -61.23 -37.98
N VAL A 7 -11.76 -61.28 -38.90
CA VAL A 7 -10.95 -60.16 -39.42
C VAL A 7 -10.07 -59.35 -38.46
N ALA A 8 -8.78 -59.71 -38.49
CA ALA A 8 -7.67 -58.82 -38.21
C ALA A 8 -7.69 -57.63 -39.19
N SER A 9 -7.87 -56.41 -38.66
CA SER A 9 -7.76 -55.18 -39.45
C SER A 9 -6.39 -54.54 -39.24
N LEU A 10 -5.56 -54.66 -40.28
CA LEU A 10 -4.46 -53.75 -40.59
C LEU A 10 -5.06 -52.38 -40.92
N ILE A 11 -4.67 -51.34 -40.18
CA ILE A 11 -4.82 -49.96 -40.62
C ILE A 11 -3.44 -49.31 -40.59
N PHE A 12 -2.83 -49.27 -41.76
CA PHE A 12 -1.82 -48.29 -42.12
C PHE A 12 -2.53 -47.01 -42.56
N TRP A 13 -1.85 -45.87 -42.37
CA TRP A 13 -1.98 -44.56 -43.03
C TRP A 13 -2.34 -43.36 -42.14
N LEU A 14 -1.37 -42.43 -42.16
CA LEU A 14 -1.47 -40.96 -42.14
C LEU A 14 -1.33 -40.24 -40.79
N ALA A 15 -0.08 -39.82 -40.56
CA ALA A 15 0.28 -38.40 -40.45
C ALA A 15 -0.70 -37.51 -39.69
N TYR A 16 -0.42 -37.30 -38.42
CA TYR A 16 -0.59 -35.97 -37.83
C TYR A 16 0.67 -35.69 -37.01
N ASP A 17 1.64 -35.03 -37.67
CA ASP A 17 2.56 -34.16 -36.98
C ASP A 17 1.71 -33.19 -36.17
N VAL A 18 1.62 -33.41 -34.85
CA VAL A 18 1.07 -32.44 -33.92
C VAL A 18 2.07 -31.30 -33.86
N THR A 19 2.03 -30.45 -34.88
CA THR A 19 2.47 -29.07 -34.76
C THR A 19 1.54 -28.43 -33.73
N PHE A 20 1.87 -28.54 -32.43
CA PHE A 20 2.78 -27.54 -31.84
C PHE A 20 2.71 -26.15 -32.47
N SER A 21 1.54 -25.69 -32.91
CA SER A 21 1.29 -24.29 -33.20
C SER A 21 1.33 -23.61 -31.84
N ALA A 22 2.54 -23.30 -31.38
CA ALA A 22 2.76 -22.24 -30.43
C ALA A 22 2.26 -20.98 -31.13
N THR A 23 0.94 -20.77 -31.12
CA THR A 23 0.39 -19.43 -31.24
C THR A 23 1.13 -18.65 -30.17
N PRO A 24 2.01 -17.71 -30.52
CA PRO A 24 2.52 -16.81 -29.52
C PRO A 24 1.27 -16.20 -28.92
N TYR A 25 1.03 -16.44 -27.63
CA TYR A 25 0.13 -15.59 -26.87
C TYR A 25 0.70 -14.20 -27.05
N ARG A 26 0.21 -13.50 -28.07
CA ARG A 26 0.41 -12.08 -28.29
C ARG A 26 -0.45 -11.45 -27.22
N GLY A 27 0.00 -11.58 -25.96
CA GLY A 27 -0.60 -10.93 -24.82
C GLY A 27 -0.77 -9.49 -25.24
N GLN A 28 -2.03 -9.04 -25.24
CA GLN A 28 -2.37 -7.69 -25.66
C GLN A 28 -1.39 -6.73 -24.98
N ARG A 29 -0.57 -6.13 -25.84
CA ARG A 29 0.46 -5.17 -25.48
C ARG A 29 -0.22 -4.10 -24.65
N TYR A 30 0.24 -3.96 -23.41
CA TYR A 30 -0.02 -2.84 -22.50
C TYR A 30 -0.24 -1.55 -23.29
N GLN A 31 -1.48 -1.10 -23.46
CA GLN A 31 -1.74 0.04 -24.33
C GLN A 31 -2.09 1.34 -23.62
N ASN A 32 -2.41 1.40 -22.32
CA ASN A 32 -2.78 2.68 -21.69
C ASN A 32 -2.38 2.84 -20.21
N PHE A 33 -1.49 1.99 -19.67
CA PHE A 33 -1.10 2.08 -18.26
C PHE A 33 0.34 2.57 -18.11
N CYS A 34 0.49 3.55 -17.23
CA CYS A 34 1.77 4.04 -16.74
C CYS A 34 2.63 2.88 -16.19
N GLN A 35 3.96 2.98 -16.31
CA GLN A 35 4.86 2.13 -15.52
C GLN A 35 4.57 2.31 -14.02
N GLU A 36 4.93 1.34 -13.18
CA GLU A 36 4.63 1.40 -11.74
C GLU A 36 5.18 2.71 -11.12
N PRO A 37 4.34 3.50 -10.44
CA PRO A 37 4.74 4.80 -9.91
C PRO A 37 5.79 4.62 -8.81
N LYS A 38 6.70 5.59 -8.65
CA LYS A 38 7.38 5.75 -7.37
C LYS A 38 6.31 6.11 -6.33
N PRO A 39 6.45 5.72 -5.05
CA PRO A 39 5.42 5.95 -4.04
C PRO A 39 4.99 7.42 -3.85
N ARG A 40 5.77 8.40 -4.32
CA ARG A 40 5.39 9.84 -4.32
C ARG A 40 4.67 10.31 -5.59
N ASP A 41 4.51 9.46 -6.60
CA ASP A 41 3.92 9.85 -7.88
C ASP A 41 2.39 9.79 -7.80
N ASN A 42 1.79 10.86 -8.29
CA ASN A 42 0.35 11.06 -8.43
C ASN A 42 -0.27 9.88 -9.22
N CYS A 43 -1.54 9.55 -8.99
CA CYS A 43 -2.25 8.46 -9.70
C CYS A 43 -2.48 8.72 -11.21
N THR A 44 -1.76 9.70 -11.76
CA THR A 44 -1.71 10.14 -13.14
C THR A 44 -0.28 10.07 -13.67
N CYS A 45 -0.10 9.73 -14.93
CA CYS A 45 1.17 9.88 -15.63
C CYS A 45 0.99 10.59 -16.97
N TYR A 46 2.10 10.87 -17.65
CA TYR A 46 2.08 11.35 -19.02
C TYR A 46 2.83 10.38 -19.93
N ILE A 47 2.16 9.89 -20.97
CA ILE A 47 2.75 9.04 -22.00
C ILE A 47 2.68 9.82 -23.31
N ARG A 48 3.84 10.18 -23.86
CA ARG A 48 3.94 10.95 -25.13
C ARG A 48 3.12 12.26 -25.13
N GLY A 49 3.04 12.92 -23.98
CA GLY A 49 2.29 14.18 -23.82
C GLY A 49 0.80 14.01 -23.49
N GLU A 50 0.26 12.80 -23.57
CA GLU A 50 -1.11 12.52 -23.17
C GLU A 50 -1.18 12.10 -21.69
N LYS A 51 -2.17 12.64 -20.97
CA LYS A 51 -2.42 12.29 -19.56
C LYS A 51 -3.05 10.90 -19.48
N GLY A 52 -2.34 9.97 -18.86
CA GLY A 52 -2.83 8.63 -18.51
C GLY A 52 -3.09 8.49 -17.01
N PHE A 53 -3.65 7.34 -16.63
CA PHE A 53 -3.92 6.99 -15.24
C PHE A 53 -3.20 5.70 -14.86
N HIS A 54 -2.71 5.65 -13.62
CA HIS A 54 -2.28 4.37 -13.04
C HIS A 54 -3.50 3.46 -12.87
N ARG A 55 -3.26 2.15 -12.84
CA ARG A 55 -4.33 1.17 -12.61
C ARG A 55 -5.03 1.45 -11.28
N ASP A 56 -6.33 1.19 -11.24
CA ASP A 56 -7.05 1.18 -9.97
C ASP A 56 -6.38 0.18 -9.01
N ASN A 57 -6.36 0.52 -7.72
CA ASN A 57 -5.67 -0.20 -6.65
C ASN A 57 -4.13 -0.17 -6.67
N THR A 58 -3.50 0.58 -7.58
CA THR A 58 -2.05 0.86 -7.48
C THR A 58 -1.75 1.62 -6.17
N PRO A 59 -0.73 1.22 -5.38
CA PRO A 59 -0.32 1.95 -4.17
C PRO A 59 0.11 3.39 -4.48
N CYS A 60 -0.28 4.32 -3.63
CA CYS A 60 0.07 5.74 -3.75
C CYS A 60 0.14 6.39 -2.35
N TYR A 61 0.59 7.64 -2.27
CA TYR A 61 0.59 8.41 -1.03
C TYR A 61 -0.21 9.70 -1.19
N VAL A 62 -1.03 10.03 -0.18
CA VAL A 62 -1.92 11.19 -0.17
C VAL A 62 -1.74 11.98 1.12
N LEU A 63 -1.79 13.31 1.03
CA LEU A 63 -1.75 14.17 2.20
C LEU A 63 -3.10 14.08 2.95
N PHE A 64 -3.11 13.50 4.14
CA PHE A 64 -4.35 13.24 4.90
C PHE A 64 -4.08 13.15 6.40
N GLY A 65 -5.02 13.56 7.26
CA GLY A 65 -4.85 13.50 8.72
C GLY A 65 -4.91 12.08 9.30
N GLY A 66 -5.80 11.24 8.75
CA GLY A 66 -5.93 9.81 9.05
C GLY A 66 -5.77 9.42 10.53
N TYR A 67 -4.94 8.41 10.79
CA TYR A 67 -4.83 7.75 12.09
C TYR A 67 -3.96 8.46 13.16
N ASN A 68 -3.25 9.53 12.82
CA ASN A 68 -2.45 10.33 13.78
C ASN A 68 -2.91 11.80 13.87
N GLU A 69 -3.98 12.17 13.15
CA GLU A 69 -4.55 13.52 13.03
C GLU A 69 -3.60 14.60 12.48
N GLU A 70 -2.37 14.24 12.15
CA GLU A 70 -1.39 15.13 11.54
C GLU A 70 -1.50 15.06 10.02
N LEU A 71 -1.52 16.22 9.38
CA LEU A 71 -1.61 16.32 7.92
C LEU A 71 -0.27 15.94 7.27
N ASP A 72 -0.07 14.64 7.06
CA ASP A 72 1.13 14.04 6.48
C ASP A 72 0.81 13.11 5.30
N TYR A 73 1.85 12.54 4.68
CA TYR A 73 1.68 11.58 3.59
C TYR A 73 1.30 10.20 4.13
N LYS A 74 0.09 9.76 3.82
CA LYS A 74 -0.44 8.44 4.17
C LYS A 74 -0.62 7.55 2.96
N GLU A 75 -0.58 6.25 3.20
CA GLU A 75 -0.81 5.25 2.16
C GLU A 75 -2.25 5.32 1.64
N GLY A 76 -2.36 5.22 0.32
CA GLY A 76 -3.61 5.23 -0.41
C GLY A 76 -3.58 4.26 -1.58
N ARG A 77 -4.69 4.25 -2.32
CA ARG A 77 -4.89 3.45 -3.52
C ARG A 77 -5.46 4.32 -4.62
N CYS A 78 -4.94 4.16 -5.83
CA CYS A 78 -5.47 4.85 -6.99
C CYS A 78 -6.90 4.39 -7.31
N GLN A 79 -7.78 5.35 -7.56
CA GLN A 79 -9.13 5.13 -8.07
C GLN A 79 -9.44 6.22 -9.09
N LYS A 80 -9.64 5.83 -10.36
CA LYS A 80 -9.92 6.76 -11.48
C LYS A 80 -8.92 7.92 -11.58
N GLY A 81 -7.64 7.64 -11.33
CA GLY A 81 -6.59 8.64 -11.42
C GLY A 81 -6.38 9.50 -10.17
N GLU A 82 -7.08 9.25 -9.08
CA GLU A 82 -6.90 9.94 -7.80
C GLU A 82 -6.39 9.01 -6.71
N CYS A 83 -5.47 9.48 -5.86
CA CYS A 83 -5.02 8.71 -4.70
C CYS A 83 -6.02 8.83 -3.55
N LYS A 84 -6.74 7.74 -3.25
CA LYS A 84 -7.69 7.69 -2.12
C LYS A 84 -7.02 7.10 -0.89
N TYR A 85 -7.17 7.78 0.25
CA TYR A 85 -6.63 7.31 1.52
C TYR A 85 -7.17 5.91 1.87
N THR A 86 -6.28 5.00 2.28
CA THR A 86 -6.67 3.67 2.77
C THR A 86 -6.74 3.70 4.29
N ASN A 87 -7.95 3.55 4.82
CA ASN A 87 -8.13 3.46 6.26
C ASN A 87 -7.56 2.14 6.79
N ILE A 88 -6.79 2.22 7.88
CA ILE A 88 -6.17 1.07 8.55
C ILE A 88 -6.74 0.95 9.96
N SER A 89 -6.92 -0.28 10.44
CA SER A 89 -7.53 -0.53 11.75
C SER A 89 -6.53 -0.37 12.90
N TYR A 90 -7.06 -0.01 14.08
CA TYR A 90 -6.27 -0.04 15.31
C TYR A 90 -6.00 -1.49 15.71
N GLY A 91 -4.73 -1.90 15.79
CA GLY A 91 -4.38 -3.31 15.95
C GLY A 91 -2.94 -3.63 16.37
N CYS A 92 -2.03 -2.65 16.37
CA CYS A 92 -0.63 -2.83 16.80
C CYS A 92 -0.44 -2.98 18.32
N LYS A 93 -1.43 -3.56 19.02
CA LYS A 93 -1.47 -3.78 20.48
C LYS A 93 -0.34 -4.71 20.96
N HIS A 94 0.15 -5.57 20.08
CA HIS A 94 1.23 -6.51 20.39
C HIS A 94 2.60 -5.83 20.58
N VAL A 95 2.73 -4.56 20.20
CA VAL A 95 3.95 -3.78 20.41
C VAL A 95 3.92 -3.18 21.81
N GLY A 96 4.68 -3.79 22.73
CA GLY A 96 4.79 -3.33 24.12
C GLY A 96 5.54 -1.99 24.25
N GLU A 97 5.39 -1.32 25.39
CA GLU A 97 5.96 0.01 25.63
C GLU A 97 7.48 0.07 25.50
N GLU A 98 8.19 -0.92 26.04
CA GLU A 98 9.66 -1.04 25.91
C GLU A 98 10.12 -1.21 24.46
N GLN A 99 9.27 -1.80 23.60
CA GLN A 99 9.54 -1.83 22.16
C GLN A 99 9.30 -0.46 21.53
N LYS A 100 8.24 0.25 21.93
CA LYS A 100 7.93 1.61 21.45
C LYS A 100 9.05 2.60 21.79
N LYS A 101 9.63 2.53 23.00
CA LYS A 101 10.76 3.38 23.43
C LYS A 101 12.03 3.15 22.61
N ARG A 102 12.22 1.94 22.09
CA ARG A 102 13.35 1.57 21.21
C ARG A 102 13.12 1.91 19.74
N MET A 103 11.90 2.25 19.34
CA MET A 103 11.65 2.75 18.00
C MET A 103 12.35 4.09 17.84
N ASN A 104 12.98 4.32 16.70
CA ASN A 104 13.54 5.64 16.42
C ASN A 104 12.37 6.63 16.23
N LEU A 105 12.09 7.41 17.28
CA LEU A 105 11.06 8.44 17.28
C LEU A 105 11.52 9.74 16.63
N GLY A 106 12.83 9.87 16.37
CA GLY A 106 13.44 11.05 15.76
C GLY A 106 12.92 11.23 14.34
N GLY A 107 11.96 12.13 14.17
CA GLY A 107 11.36 12.44 12.88
C GLY A 107 9.99 11.81 12.62
N GLN A 108 9.40 11.13 13.61
CA GLN A 108 8.04 10.62 13.47
C GLN A 108 7.02 11.77 13.49
N VAL A 109 6.18 11.84 12.46
CA VAL A 109 5.08 12.80 12.39
C VAL A 109 3.87 12.25 13.15
N GLY A 110 3.40 13.04 14.11
CA GLY A 110 2.30 12.66 15.00
C GLY A 110 2.65 11.57 16.02
N CYS A 111 1.62 11.01 16.63
CA CYS A 111 1.74 10.14 17.80
C CYS A 111 1.26 8.71 17.58
N ALA A 112 1.19 8.30 16.31
CA ALA A 112 0.86 6.94 15.93
C ALA A 112 1.95 6.33 15.07
N PHE A 113 2.02 5.00 15.10
CA PHE A 113 2.88 4.19 14.26
C PHE A 113 2.08 3.08 13.58
N THR A 114 2.64 2.55 12.51
CA THR A 114 2.04 1.42 11.79
C THR A 114 2.85 0.15 11.97
N CYS A 115 2.18 -0.99 11.96
CA CYS A 115 2.79 -2.31 11.97
C CYS A 115 2.04 -3.24 11.02
N LEU A 116 2.60 -4.43 10.81
CA LEU A 116 1.85 -5.54 10.22
C LEU A 116 1.15 -6.32 11.34
N GLY A 117 -0.18 -6.39 11.28
CA GLY A 117 -0.99 -7.18 12.22
C GLY A 117 -0.56 -8.65 12.19
N ARG A 118 -0.33 -9.24 13.37
CA ARG A 118 0.15 -10.63 13.46
C ARG A 118 -0.87 -11.63 12.92
N GLU A 119 -2.14 -11.41 13.24
CA GLU A 119 -3.27 -12.26 12.87
C GLU A 119 -3.80 -11.90 11.49
N THR A 120 -4.06 -10.61 11.25
CA THR A 120 -4.69 -10.13 10.02
C THR A 120 -3.75 -10.11 8.82
N LYS A 121 -2.42 -10.06 9.06
CA LYS A 121 -1.38 -9.76 8.05
C LYS A 121 -1.66 -8.47 7.28
N LYS A 122 -2.46 -7.56 7.85
CA LYS A 122 -2.78 -6.26 7.27
C LYS A 122 -2.02 -5.17 7.99
N LYS A 123 -1.85 -4.03 7.31
CA LYS A 123 -1.29 -2.84 7.96
C LYS A 123 -2.30 -2.33 8.98
N GLU A 124 -1.82 -2.13 10.19
CA GLU A 124 -2.59 -1.64 11.34
C GLU A 124 -1.84 -0.47 11.96
N PHE A 125 -2.51 0.26 12.85
CA PHE A 125 -1.87 1.31 13.63
C PHE A 125 -2.05 1.11 15.14
N ALA A 126 -1.21 1.78 15.92
CA ALA A 126 -1.44 2.08 17.32
C ALA A 126 -0.71 3.37 17.70
N TYR A 127 -0.90 3.80 18.95
CA TYR A 127 -0.31 5.03 19.45
C TYR A 127 0.95 4.81 20.28
N TYR A 128 1.82 5.81 20.28
CA TYR A 128 2.92 5.94 21.22
C TYR A 128 2.41 6.29 22.64
N TYR A 129 3.31 6.24 23.63
CA TYR A 129 3.00 6.53 25.03
C TYR A 129 3.00 8.05 25.30
N ASN A 130 2.40 8.47 26.42
CA ASN A 130 2.36 9.88 26.84
C ASN A 130 3.78 10.43 27.02
N GLY A 131 4.01 11.64 26.51
CA GLY A 131 5.32 12.30 26.56
C GLY A 131 6.32 11.82 25.49
N ALA A 132 5.97 10.86 24.65
CA ALA A 132 6.82 10.48 23.52
C ALA A 132 7.07 11.70 22.61
N PRO A 133 8.32 11.95 22.17
CA PRO A 133 8.62 13.04 21.24
C PRO A 133 7.95 12.79 19.88
N CYS A 134 7.45 13.85 19.27
CA CYS A 134 6.78 13.81 17.96
C CYS A 134 7.03 15.10 17.17
N LEU A 135 6.84 15.02 15.85
CA LEU A 135 6.77 16.19 14.97
C LEU A 135 5.30 16.58 14.75
N HIS A 136 4.96 17.81 15.14
CA HIS A 136 3.65 18.41 14.92
C HIS A 136 3.65 19.24 13.62
N VAL A 137 2.65 19.05 12.77
CA VAL A 137 2.52 19.73 11.49
C VAL A 137 1.93 21.12 11.70
N VAL A 138 2.70 22.16 11.39
CA VAL A 138 2.23 23.57 11.44
C VAL A 138 1.91 24.13 10.04
N GLY A 139 2.20 23.35 9.00
CA GLY A 139 1.87 23.66 7.61
C GLY A 139 2.50 22.64 6.65
N PRO A 140 2.19 22.71 5.34
CA PRO A 140 2.73 21.78 4.36
C PRO A 140 4.27 21.74 4.40
N GLY A 141 4.83 20.58 4.79
CA GLY A 141 6.27 20.38 4.91
C GLY A 141 6.94 21.14 6.06
N LYS A 142 6.19 21.80 6.94
CA LYS A 142 6.70 22.54 8.09
C LYS A 142 6.30 21.82 9.38
N TYR A 143 7.31 21.52 10.19
CA TYR A 143 7.14 20.74 11.42
C TYR A 143 7.76 21.49 12.61
N THR A 144 7.18 21.29 13.78
CA THR A 144 7.76 21.72 15.07
C THR A 144 7.85 20.52 16.00
N ASN A 145 8.81 20.55 16.92
CA ASN A 145 8.88 19.54 17.97
C ASN A 145 7.67 19.65 18.91
N GLY A 146 7.18 18.49 19.31
CA GLY A 146 6.06 18.33 20.21
C GLY A 146 6.18 17.07 21.05
N THR A 147 5.17 16.84 21.88
CA THR A 147 5.02 15.62 22.68
C THR A 147 3.63 15.03 22.54
N CYS A 148 3.56 13.71 22.66
CA CYS A 148 2.30 12.99 22.60
C CYS A 148 1.48 13.15 23.88
N ALA A 149 0.22 13.55 23.72
CA ALA A 149 -0.75 13.67 24.80
C ALA A 149 -2.02 12.91 24.47
N SER A 150 -2.59 12.24 25.47
CA SER A 150 -3.85 11.52 25.38
C SER A 150 -5.04 12.47 25.33
N GLU A 151 -5.90 12.32 24.33
CA GLU A 151 -7.10 13.12 24.12
C GLU A 151 -8.15 12.32 23.36
N ASN A 152 -9.38 12.23 23.89
CA ASN A 152 -10.50 11.50 23.28
C ASN A 152 -10.12 10.07 22.83
N ASP A 153 -9.43 9.30 23.69
CA ASP A 153 -8.91 7.95 23.43
C ASP A 153 -7.90 7.83 22.28
N LYS A 154 -7.30 8.96 21.87
CA LYS A 154 -6.23 9.03 20.88
C LYS A 154 -4.99 9.69 21.48
N MET A 155 -3.88 9.57 20.78
CA MET A 155 -2.66 10.30 21.10
C MET A 155 -2.42 11.37 20.03
N VAL A 156 -2.38 12.62 20.45
CA VAL A 156 -2.22 13.80 19.58
C VAL A 156 -0.85 14.42 19.86
N CYS A 157 -0.17 14.87 18.81
CA CYS A 157 1.08 15.60 18.98
C CYS A 157 0.79 17.05 19.34
N ARG A 158 1.26 17.48 20.52
CA ARG A 158 1.09 18.86 21.00
C ARG A 158 2.41 19.59 20.92
N LYS A 159 2.38 20.79 20.34
CA LYS A 159 3.55 21.68 20.29
C LYS A 159 4.05 21.93 21.71
N LEU A 160 5.37 21.84 21.91
CA LEU A 160 5.97 22.25 23.17
C LEU A 160 5.77 23.76 23.36
N PRO A 161 5.38 24.23 24.57
CA PRO A 161 5.33 25.66 24.83
C PRO A 161 6.71 26.26 24.51
N ALA A 162 6.71 27.44 23.89
CA ALA A 162 7.96 28.15 23.67
C ALA A 162 8.66 28.30 25.02
N PRO A 163 9.99 28.05 25.11
CA PRO A 163 10.70 28.32 26.34
C PRO A 163 10.41 29.77 26.73
N LEU A 164 9.97 29.98 27.98
CA LEU A 164 9.78 31.31 28.52
C LEU A 164 11.12 32.02 28.36
N SER A 165 11.16 33.03 27.51
CA SER A 165 12.31 33.93 27.39
C SER A 165 12.44 34.63 28.74
N CYS A 166 13.47 34.28 29.50
CA CYS A 166 13.90 35.03 30.67
C CYS A 166 14.46 36.39 30.23
#